data_AF-A0A853H1N6-F1
#
_entry.id   AF-A0A853H1N6-F1
#
_cell.length_a   1.000
_cell.length_b   1.000
_cell.length_c   1.000
_cell.angle_alpha   90.00
_cell.angle_beta   90.00
_cell.angle_gamma   90.00
#
_symmetry.space_group_name_H-M   'P 1'
#
loop_
_entity.id
_entity.type
_entity.pdbx_description
1 polymer ?
#
loop_
_entity_poly.entity_id
_entity_poly.type
_entity_poly.pdbx_seq_one_letter_code
_entity_poly.pdbx_strand_id
1 'polypeptide(L)' 'MLKEKCAPEATVDVNGRPYRVYRQANGYEWRFVSVDKPREGFTMNFEQIVKAGFERLTGYSQ' A
#
# COMPACT_ATOMS: atom_id res chain seq x y z
N MET A 1 -16.80 2.72 21.03
CA MET A 1 -16.58 1.92 19.81
C MET A 1 -15.28 2.37 19.17
N LEU A 2 -14.18 1.68 19.49
CA LEU A 2 -12.87 2.00 18.93
C LEU A 2 -12.92 1.61 17.45
N LYS A 3 -12.88 2.60 16.54
CA LYS A 3 -12.67 2.31 15.12
C LYS A 3 -11.31 1.63 15.01
N GLU A 4 -11.30 0.32 14.77
CA GLU A 4 -10.13 -0.36 14.24
C GLU A 4 -9.76 0.36 12.93
N LYS A 5 -8.89 1.36 13.03
CA LYS A 5 -8.21 1.89 11.85
C LYS A 5 -7.44 0.70 11.32
N CYS A 6 -7.84 0.14 10.17
CA CYS A 6 -7.03 -0.85 9.45
C CYS A 6 -5.57 -0.43 9.58
N ALA A 7 -4.77 -1.21 10.31
CA ALA A 7 -3.35 -0.90 10.46
C ALA A 7 -2.70 -1.05 9.08
N PRO A 8 -1.72 -0.19 8.73
CA PRO A 8 -1.01 -0.36 7.48
C PRO A 8 -0.24 -1.69 7.50
N GLU A 9 -0.29 -2.43 6.40
CA GLU A 9 0.45 -3.69 6.24
C GLU A 9 1.95 -3.44 6.12
N ALA A 10 2.33 -2.29 5.56
CA ALA A 10 3.72 -1.89 5.42
C ALA A 10 3.86 -0.35 5.34
N THR A 11 5.10 0.11 5.57
CA THR A 11 5.56 1.43 5.13
C THR A 11 6.66 1.23 4.09
N VAL A 12 6.57 1.95 2.97
CA VAL A 12 7.55 1.89 1.87
C VAL A 12 7.96 3.28 1.42
N ASP A 13 9.14 3.36 0.81
CA ASP A 13 9.61 4.55 0.13
C ASP A 13 9.26 4.50 -1.36
N VAL A 14 8.67 5.57 -1.87
CA VAL A 14 8.37 5.75 -3.29
C VAL A 14 9.03 7.05 -3.75
N ASN A 15 10.16 6.93 -4.44
CA ASN A 15 10.95 8.07 -4.93
C ASN A 15 11.34 9.08 -3.83
N GLY A 16 11.79 8.58 -2.67
CA GLY A 16 12.21 9.40 -1.52
C GLY A 16 11.05 9.92 -0.67
N ARG A 17 9.83 9.38 -0.86
CA ARG A 17 8.63 9.78 -0.11
C ARG A 17 8.03 8.56 0.61
N PRO A 18 7.78 8.64 1.92
CA PRO A 18 7.21 7.54 2.68
C PRO A 18 5.69 7.40 2.48
N TYR A 19 5.24 6.16 2.24
CA TYR A 19 3.84 5.78 2.11
C TYR A 19 3.48 4.62 3.04
N ARG A 20 2.31 4.71 3.66
CA ARG A 20 1.63 3.59 4.32
C ARG A 20 0.82 2.82 3.28
N VAL A 21 0.96 1.50 3.28
CA VAL A 21 0.26 0.63 2.33
C VAL A 21 -0.83 -0.16 3.03
N TYR A 22 -2.02 -0.18 2.44
CA TYR A 22 -3.18 -0.92 2.92
C TYR A 22 -3.71 -1.78 1.78
N ARG A 23 -3.76 -3.09 1.96
CA ARG A 23 -4.51 -3.95 1.04
C ARG A 23 -6.00 -3.66 1.17
N GLN A 24 -6.65 -3.51 0.03
CA GLN A 24 -8.08 -3.27 -0.02
C GLN A 24 -8.85 -4.56 0.23
N ALA A 25 -10.12 -4.44 0.60
CA ALA A 25 -11.00 -5.58 0.90
C ALA A 25 -11.19 -6.53 -0.30
N ASN A 26 -10.96 -6.06 -1.53
CA ASN A 26 -10.98 -6.91 -2.72
C ASN A 26 -9.78 -7.88 -2.79
N GLY A 27 -8.73 -7.67 -2.00
CA GLY A 27 -7.53 -8.52 -1.97
C GLY A 27 -6.57 -8.34 -3.15
N TYR A 28 -6.91 -7.53 -4.16
CA TYR A 28 -6.15 -7.38 -5.41
C TYR A 28 -5.60 -5.96 -5.63
N GLU A 29 -5.92 -5.04 -4.73
CA GLU A 29 -5.45 -3.66 -4.79
C GLU A 29 -4.79 -3.22 -3.49
N TRP A 30 -3.80 -2.35 -3.62
CA TRP A 30 -3.06 -1.76 -2.53
C TRP A 30 -3.19 -0.25 -2.61
N ARG A 31 -3.63 0.35 -1.51
CA ARG A 31 -3.73 1.80 -1.36
C ARG A 31 -2.50 2.32 -0.66
N PHE A 32 -1.78 3.20 -1.33
CA PHE A 32 -0.64 3.93 -0.82
C PHE A 32 -1.14 5.29 -0.32
N VAL A 33 -0.91 5.59 0.95
CA VAL A 33 -1.26 6.88 1.57
C VAL A 33 0.02 7.54 2.05
N SER A 34 0.27 8.78 1.61
CA SER A 34 1.48 9.49 2.02
C SER A 34 1.49 9.69 3.53
N VAL A 35 2.64 9.45 4.16
CA VAL A 35 2.83 9.70 5.60
C VAL A 35 2.79 11.20 5.88
N ASP A 36 3.48 11.99 5.06
CA ASP A 36 3.60 13.44 5.24
C ASP A 36 2.32 14.19 4.86
N LYS A 37 1.57 13.64 3.89
CA LYS A 37 0.33 14.24 3.39
C LYS A 37 -0.79 13.21 3.31
N PRO A 38 -1.49 12.90 4.43
CA PRO A 38 -2.46 11.79 4.49
C PRO A 38 -3.69 11.90 3.56
N ARG A 39 -3.90 13.05 2.91
CA ARG A 39 -4.94 13.27 1.89
C ARG A 39 -4.46 12.89 0.48
N GLU A 40 -3.16 12.74 0.29
CA GLU A 40 -2.53 12.31 -0.95
C GLU A 40 -2.29 10.80 -0.91
N GLY A 41 -2.43 10.16 -2.07
CA GLY A 41 -2.27 8.73 -2.21
C GLY A 41 -2.71 8.23 -3.57
N PHE A 42 -2.43 6.97 -3.83
CA PHE A 42 -2.82 6.30 -5.07
C PHE A 42 -3.10 4.83 -4.78
N THR A 43 -3.78 4.16 -5.71
CA THR A 43 -4.05 2.73 -5.65
C THR A 43 -3.27 2.04 -6.77
N MET A 44 -2.70 0.89 -6.46
CA MET A 44 -2.10 -0.01 -7.45
C MET A 44 -2.83 -1.35 -7.44
N ASN A 45 -3.08 -1.90 -8.62
CA ASN A 45 -3.47 -3.30 -8.78
C ASN A 45 -2.24 -4.23 -8.73
N PHE A 46 -2.47 -5.54 -8.83
CA PHE A 46 -1.40 -6.56 -8.78
C PHE A 46 -0.31 -6.36 -9.84
N GLU A 47 -0.67 -6.10 -11.09
CA GLU A 47 0.33 -5.91 -12.15
C GLU A 47 1.17 -4.66 -11.92
N GLN A 48 0.54 -3.56 -11.47
CA GLN A 48 1.21 -2.30 -11.19
C GLN A 48 2.18 -2.41 -10.01
N ILE A 49 1.78 -3.08 -8.93
CA ILE A 49 2.62 -3.24 -7.74
C ILE A 49 3.83 -4.14 -8.01
N VAL A 50 3.67 -5.20 -8.81
CA VAL A 50 4.78 -6.06 -9.27
C VAL A 50 5.71 -5.29 -10.20
N LYS A 51 5.17 -4.58 -11.20
CA LYS A 51 5.98 -3.77 -12.12
C LYS A 51 6.74 -2.64 -11.41
N ALA A 52 6.21 -2.14 -10.29
CA ALA A 52 6.85 -1.14 -9.46
C ALA A 52 7.90 -1.70 -8.48
N GLY A 53 8.12 -3.03 -8.43
CA GLY A 53 9.10 -3.67 -7.55
C GLY A 53 8.63 -3.82 -6.09
N PHE A 54 7.31 -3.83 -5.88
CA PHE A 54 6.68 -4.01 -4.57
C PHE A 54 5.99 -5.38 -4.42
N GLU A 55 6.41 -6.38 -5.20
CA GLU A 55 5.84 -7.72 -5.22
C GLU A 55 5.81 -8.39 -3.85
N ARG A 56 6.76 -8.09 -2.96
CA ARG A 56 6.76 -8.57 -1.56
C ARG A 56 5.52 -8.17 -0.76
N LEU A 57 4.84 -7.08 -1.13
CA LEU A 57 3.59 -6.63 -0.49
C LEU A 57 2.38 -7.47 -0.91
N THR A 58 2.51 -8.27 -1.96
CA THR A 58 1.43 -9.13 -2.44
C THR A 58 1.34 -10.46 -1.69
N GLY A 59 2.41 -10.84 -0.97
CA GLY A 59 2.56 -12.18 -0.39
C GLY A 59 2.79 -13.29 -1.43
N TYR A 60 2.90 -12.93 -2.71
CA TYR A 60 3.24 -13.86 -3.78
C TYR A 60 4.76 -14.09 -3.77
N SER A 61 5.20 -15.25 -3.28
CA SER A 61 6.54 -15.76 -3.53
C SER A 61 6.50 -16.60 -4.81
N GLN A 62 7.42 -16.34 -5.74
CA GLN A 62 7.74 -17.28 -6.81
C GLN A 62 8.33 -18.58 -6.25
#